data_AF-A0A7Z9R0K1-F1
#
_entry.id   AF-A0A7Z9R0K1-F1
#
_cell.length_a   1.000
_cell.length_b   1.000
_cell.length_c   1.000
_cell.angle_alpha   90.00
_cell.angle_beta   90.00
_cell.angle_gamma   90.00
#
_symmetry.space_group_name_H-M   'P 1'
#
loop_
_entity.id
_entity.type
_entity.pdbx_description
1 polymer ?
#
loop_
_entity_poly.entity_id
_entity_poly.type
_entity_poly.pdbx_seq_one_letter_code
_entity_poly.pdbx_strand_id
1 'polypeptide(L)' 'MKEALMTLAEIKKVAIPACRKFKVKRLDLFGSLATGISSSDSDVDLLVEFEAPDLQPAKRFFWFAAPPGG' A
#
# COMPACT_ATOMS: atom_id res chain seq x y z
N MET A 1 -14.88 22.65 7.54
CA MET A 1 -14.60 21.22 7.80
C MET A 1 -13.12 21.03 7.58
N LYS A 2 -12.36 20.49 8.54
CA LYS A 2 -10.95 20.15 8.30
C LYS A 2 -10.95 18.80 7.58
N GLU A 3 -10.77 18.85 6.28
CA GLU A 3 -10.40 17.71 5.44
C GLU A 3 -9.38 16.83 6.18
N ALA A 4 -9.78 15.62 6.54
CA ALA A 4 -8.98 14.74 7.39
C ALA A 4 -7.91 14.06 6.52
N LEU A 5 -6.70 14.64 6.50
CA LEU A 5 -5.51 13.95 6.02
C LEU A 5 -5.37 12.65 6.81
N MET A 6 -5.30 11.51 6.13
CA MET A 6 -4.94 10.25 6.80
C MET A 6 -3.57 10.40 7.46
N THR A 7 -3.53 10.23 8.76
CA THR A 7 -2.30 10.29 9.52
C THR A 7 -1.51 8.99 9.36
N LEU A 8 -0.18 9.06 9.54
CA LEU A 8 0.66 7.87 9.57
C LEU A 8 0.21 6.86 10.65
N ALA A 9 -0.38 7.33 11.75
CA ALA A 9 -0.91 6.49 12.80
C ALA A 9 -2.13 5.67 12.33
N GLU A 10 -3.05 6.31 11.59
CA GLU A 10 -4.22 5.64 11.02
C GLU A 10 -3.82 4.62 9.95
N ILE A 11 -2.85 4.97 9.09
CA ILE A 11 -2.31 4.06 8.09
C ILE A 11 -1.69 2.83 8.76
N LYS A 12 -0.87 3.03 9.80
CA LYS A 12 -0.28 1.91 10.56
C LYS A 12 -1.34 1.00 11.17
N LYS A 13 -2.44 1.57 11.70
CA LYS A 13 -3.53 0.80 12.31
C LYS A 13 -4.17 -0.18 11.33
N VAL A 14 -4.32 0.21 10.06
CA VAL A 14 -4.91 -0.63 9.01
C VAL A 14 -3.87 -1.52 8.32
N ALA A 15 -2.66 -1.00 8.08
CA ALA A 15 -1.62 -1.70 7.33
C ALA A 15 -0.94 -2.82 8.13
N ILE A 16 -0.72 -2.65 9.45
CA ILE A 16 -0.01 -3.67 10.26
C ILE A 16 -0.72 -5.04 10.23
N PRO A 17 -2.05 -5.13 10.43
CA PRO A 17 -2.76 -6.41 10.29
C PRO A 17 -2.61 -7.03 8.89
N ALA A 18 -2.67 -6.22 7.83
CA ALA A 18 -2.47 -6.68 6.46
C ALA A 18 -1.04 -7.20 6.24
N CYS A 19 -0.02 -6.47 6.71
CA CYS A 19 1.38 -6.89 6.62
C CYS A 19 1.61 -8.26 7.27
N ARG A 20 1.02 -8.49 8.44
CA ARG A 20 1.09 -9.80 9.11
C ARG A 20 0.39 -10.90 8.34
N LYS A 21 -0.82 -10.62 7.82
CA LYS A 21 -1.62 -11.59 7.04
C LYS A 21 -0.90 -12.01 5.76
N PHE A 22 -0.23 -11.07 5.08
CA PHE A 22 0.41 -11.31 3.80
C PHE A 22 1.91 -11.57 3.89
N LYS A 23 2.48 -11.71 5.09
CA LYS A 23 3.93 -11.91 5.31
C LYS A 23 4.77 -10.86 4.58
N VAL A 24 4.40 -9.60 4.80
CA VAL A 24 5.14 -8.44 4.32
C VAL A 24 6.40 -8.29 5.16
N LYS A 25 7.55 -8.32 4.50
CA LYS A 25 8.88 -8.09 5.06
C LYS A 25 9.14 -6.60 5.29
N ARG A 26 8.73 -5.74 4.35
CA ARG A 26 8.91 -4.29 4.43
C ARG A 26 7.75 -3.54 3.80
N LEU A 27 7.35 -2.45 4.42
CA LEU A 27 6.33 -1.53 3.91
C LEU A 27 6.88 -0.10 4.01
N ASP A 28 7.11 0.54 2.88
CA ASP A 28 7.60 1.93 2.81
C ASP A 28 6.49 2.85 2.27
N LEU A 29 6.34 4.03 2.89
CA LEU A 29 5.47 5.09 2.40
C LEU A 29 6.26 5.98 1.44
N PHE A 30 5.71 6.26 0.27
CA PHE A 30 6.28 7.19 -0.69
C PHE A 30 5.20 8.14 -1.22
N GLY A 31 5.56 8.98 -2.21
CA GLY A 31 4.60 9.89 -2.83
C GLY A 31 4.26 11.12 -1.98
N SER A 32 3.09 11.70 -2.25
CA SER A 32 2.66 13.01 -1.71
C SER A 32 2.52 13.03 -0.20
N LEU A 33 2.15 11.90 0.42
CA LEU A 33 2.04 11.78 1.87
C LEU A 33 3.43 11.74 2.54
N ALA A 34 4.43 11.16 1.89
CA ALA A 34 5.81 11.15 2.39
C ALA A 34 6.48 12.54 2.28
N THR A 35 6.09 13.35 1.30
CA THR A 35 6.64 14.70 1.08
C THR A 35 5.87 15.81 1.78
N GLY A 36 4.73 15.49 2.40
CA GLY A 36 3.89 16.46 3.11
C GLY A 36 3.04 17.36 2.20
N ILE A 37 2.86 16.97 0.94
CA ILE A 37 2.09 17.71 -0.08
C ILE A 37 0.72 17.03 -0.32
N SER A 38 0.41 15.96 0.41
CA SER A 38 -0.88 15.28 0.36
C SER A 38 -2.03 16.20 0.77
N SER A 39 -3.13 16.12 0.02
CA SER A 39 -4.46 16.60 0.40
C SER A 39 -5.33 15.44 0.88
N SER A 40 -6.53 15.71 1.36
CA SER A 40 -7.51 14.68 1.74
C SER A 40 -8.00 13.81 0.58
N ASP A 41 -7.98 14.34 -0.63
CA ASP A 41 -8.29 13.59 -1.86
C ASP A 41 -7.08 12.83 -2.42
N SER A 42 -5.92 12.91 -1.77
CA SER A 42 -4.72 12.20 -2.23
C SER A 42 -4.75 10.72 -1.84
N ASP A 43 -4.45 9.86 -2.80
CA ASP A 43 -4.19 8.43 -2.55
C ASP A 43 -2.93 8.22 -1.69
N VAL A 44 -2.81 7.02 -1.11
CA VAL A 44 -1.67 6.60 -0.29
C VAL A 44 -0.81 5.60 -1.06
N ASP A 45 0.41 6.02 -1.42
CA ASP A 45 1.36 5.21 -2.15
C ASP A 45 2.25 4.37 -1.21
N LEU A 46 2.20 3.03 -1.35
CA LEU A 46 2.95 2.10 -0.51
C LEU A 46 3.79 1.13 -1.33
N LEU A 47 5.06 0.99 -0.96
CA LEU A 47 5.96 -0.01 -1.52
C LEU A 47 5.98 -1.23 -0.58
N VAL A 48 5.67 -2.40 -1.12
CA VAL A 48 5.53 -3.65 -0.35
C VAL A 48 6.59 -4.66 -0.77
N GLU A 49 7.41 -5.11 0.18
CA GLU A 49 8.35 -6.23 0.03
C GLU A 49 7.82 -7.44 0.81
N PHE A 50 7.73 -8.62 0.19
CA PHE A 50 7.22 -9.85 0.83
C PHE A 50 8.38 -10.78 1.26
N GLU A 51 8.20 -11.55 2.34
CA GLU A 51 9.24 -12.45 2.88
C GLU A 51 9.59 -13.62 1.96
N ALA A 52 8.59 -14.18 1.29
CA ALA A 52 8.75 -15.21 0.27
C ALA A 52 7.76 -14.87 -0.85
N PRO A 53 8.19 -14.19 -1.93
CA PRO A 53 7.29 -13.90 -3.03
C PRO A 53 6.90 -15.23 -3.68
N ASP A 54 5.68 -15.71 -3.45
CA ASP A 54 5.03 -16.57 -4.44
C ASP A 54 5.21 -15.85 -5.78
N LEU A 55 5.73 -16.55 -6.79
CA LEU A 55 6.40 -16.01 -7.98
C LEU A 55 5.67 -14.91 -8.78
N GLN A 56 4.45 -14.52 -8.41
CA GLN A 56 3.63 -13.53 -9.12
C GLN A 56 2.76 -12.68 -8.16
N PRO A 57 3.34 -11.89 -7.23
CA PRO A 57 2.55 -11.00 -6.35
C PRO A 57 1.75 -9.99 -7.17
N ALA A 58 2.31 -9.57 -8.31
CA ALA A 58 1.67 -8.63 -9.20
C ALA A 58 0.36 -9.13 -9.78
N LYS A 59 0.25 -10.41 -10.14
CA LYS A 59 -1.01 -10.98 -10.64
C LYS A 59 -2.12 -11.05 -9.59
N ARG A 60 -1.75 -11.06 -8.31
CA ARG A 60 -2.70 -11.23 -7.19
C ARG A 60 -3.24 -9.90 -6.66
N PHE A 61 -2.43 -8.85 -6.73
CA PHE A 61 -2.76 -7.55 -6.15
C PHE A 61 -2.83 -6.40 -7.17
N PHE A 62 -2.25 -6.55 -8.36
CA PHE A 62 -2.36 -5.58 -9.44
C PHE A 62 -3.17 -6.17 -10.60
N TRP A 63 -4.39 -5.68 -10.78
CA TRP A 63 -5.33 -6.08 -11.84
C TRP A 63 -4.73 -6.01 -13.26
N PHE A 64 -3.82 -5.07 -13.52
CA PHE A 64 -3.19 -4.90 -14.84
C PHE A 64 -2.14 -5.96 -15.20
N ALA A 65 -1.73 -6.82 -14.25
CA ALA A 65 -0.70 -7.84 -14.49
C ALA A 65 -1.26 -9.21 -14.91
N ALA A 66 -2.58 -9.38 -14.95
CA ALA A 66 -3.21 -10.57 -15.53
C ALA A 66 -3.15 -10.48 -17.07
N PRO A 67 -2.64 -11.50 -17.78
CA PRO A 67 -2.72 -11.51 -19.25
C PRO A 67 -4.20 -11.52 -19.68
N PRO A 68 -4.56 -10.86 -20.80
CA PRO A 68 -5.90 -10.95 -21.33
C PRO A 68 -6.10 -12.36 -21.91
N GLY A 69 -7.03 -13.12 -21.34
CA GLY A 69 -7.41 -14.45 -21.83
C GLY A 69 -7.20 -15.54 -20.77
N GLY A 70 -8.25 -15.83 -20.03
CA GLY A 70 -8.43 -17.11 -19.33
C GLY A 70 -8.93 -18.19 -20.28
#